data_AF-A0A0F8ZVU4-F1
#
_entry.id   AF-A0A0F8ZVU4-F1
#
_cell.length_a   1.000
_cell.length_b   1.000
_cell.length_c   1.000
_cell.angle_alpha   90.00
_cell.angle_beta   90.00
_cell.angle_gamma   90.00
#
_symmetry.space_group_name_H-M   'P 1'
#
loop_
_entity.id
_entity.type
_entity.pdbx_description
1 polymer ?
#
loop_
_entity_poly.entity_id
_entity_poly.type
_entity_poly.pdbx_seq_one_letter_code
_entity_poly.pdbx_strand_id
1 'polypeptide(L)'
;MKFGSIQVTKKMKDGECDHCEEPLELGSYYTTITIKARSKTGKHWFHNWRLHIKCLGIWLLAQLVARQDRRKKAGRPKGTGLKISPEDKKKRLALCKKRIRILQEVATCQLKDARLELLYQRFDTVIEEINAVGGPASINHRTTLNVPSTLMKLEYGRSLSGRTR
;
A
#
# COMPACT_ATOMS: atom_id res chain seq x y z
N MET A 1 -6.99 2.96 10.77
CA MET A 1 -8.31 3.14 11.38
C MET A 1 -8.44 2.02 12.40
N LYS A 2 -8.45 2.34 13.69
CA LYS A 2 -8.82 1.39 14.75
C LYS A 2 -10.30 1.68 15.00
N PHE A 3 -11.18 0.72 14.74
CA PHE A 3 -12.58 0.85 15.15
C PHE A 3 -12.59 0.89 16.68
N GLY A 4 -13.32 1.84 17.26
CA GLY A 4 -13.48 1.92 18.71
C GLY A 4 -14.44 0.84 19.19
N SER A 5 -15.63 0.80 18.59
CA SER A 5 -16.63 -0.23 18.81
C SER A 5 -17.63 -0.28 17.65
N ILE A 6 -18.28 -1.43 17.47
CA ILE A 6 -19.47 -1.60 16.64
C ILE A 6 -20.55 -2.13 17.59
N GLN A 7 -21.70 -1.47 17.63
CA GLN A 7 -22.82 -1.83 18.49
C GLN A 7 -24.08 -1.96 17.64
N VAL A 8 -24.92 -2.95 17.94
CA VAL A 8 -26.25 -3.09 17.35
C VAL A 8 -27.26 -2.68 18.41
N THR A 9 -28.11 -1.72 18.07
CA THR A 9 -29.09 -1.14 19.00
C THR A 9 -30.45 -1.04 18.33
N LYS A 10 -31.53 -1.18 19.10
CA LYS A 10 -32.89 -0.91 18.63
C LYS A 10 -33.15 0.61 18.65
N LYS A 11 -33.71 1.16 17.58
CA LYS A 11 -33.99 2.59 17.47
C LYS A 11 -35.22 2.94 18.33
N MET A 12 -35.02 3.84 19.29
CA MET A 12 -36.06 4.29 20.23
C MET A 12 -36.49 5.75 20.01
N LYS A 13 -35.80 6.47 19.13
CA LYS A 13 -36.06 7.87 18.78
C LYS A 13 -35.76 8.06 17.30
N ASP A 14 -36.43 8.98 16.64
CA ASP A 14 -36.22 9.26 15.23
C ASP A 14 -34.76 9.62 14.91
N GLY A 15 -34.39 9.41 13.66
CA GLY A 15 -33.11 9.82 13.11
C GLY A 15 -32.77 9.03 11.86
N GLU A 16 -31.77 9.51 11.15
CA GLU A 16 -31.44 9.05 9.81
C GLU A 16 -30.21 8.16 9.81
N CYS A 17 -30.05 7.43 8.72
CA CYS A 17 -28.86 6.68 8.42
C CYS A 17 -27.78 7.60 7.83
N ASP A 18 -26.59 7.62 8.42
CA ASP A 18 -25.47 8.47 7.97
C ASP A 18 -24.86 8.03 6.62
N HIS A 19 -25.40 6.99 5.96
CA HIS A 19 -24.94 6.54 4.65
C HIS A 19 -25.91 6.84 3.50
N CYS A 20 -27.19 6.51 3.66
CA CYS A 20 -28.20 6.71 2.62
C CYS A 20 -29.17 7.85 2.91
N GLU A 21 -29.04 8.52 4.07
CA GLU A 21 -29.88 9.64 4.52
C GLU A 21 -31.37 9.26 4.69
N GLU A 22 -31.72 7.98 4.50
CA GLU A 22 -33.06 7.46 4.78
C GLU A 22 -33.30 7.33 6.29
N PRO A 23 -34.55 7.45 6.76
CA PRO A 23 -34.92 7.25 8.16
C PRO A 23 -34.53 5.85 8.69
N LEU A 24 -34.07 5.80 9.94
CA LEU A 24 -33.98 4.58 10.72
C LEU A 24 -35.35 4.35 11.39
N GLU A 25 -36.12 3.40 10.88
CA GLU A 25 -37.46 3.09 11.39
C GLU A 25 -37.45 2.85 12.90
N LEU A 26 -38.44 3.41 13.60
CA LEU A 26 -38.62 3.16 15.02
C LEU A 26 -38.83 1.68 15.28
N GLY A 27 -38.13 1.16 16.28
CA GLY A 27 -38.15 -0.25 16.62
C GLY A 27 -37.29 -1.16 15.71
N SER A 28 -36.71 -0.64 14.62
CA SER A 28 -35.75 -1.39 13.82
C SER A 28 -34.38 -1.46 14.51
N TYR A 29 -33.62 -2.51 14.21
CA TYR A 29 -32.23 -2.62 14.63
C TYR A 29 -31.33 -1.85 13.66
N TYR A 30 -30.42 -1.05 14.22
CA TYR A 30 -29.41 -0.31 13.47
C TYR A 30 -28.03 -0.52 14.09
N THR A 31 -27.00 -0.27 13.30
CA THR A 31 -25.61 -0.37 13.74
C THR A 31 -25.05 1.01 14.06
N THR A 32 -24.44 1.15 15.24
CA THR A 32 -23.63 2.32 15.59
C THR A 32 -22.15 1.95 15.52
N ILE A 33 -21.38 2.72 14.75
CA ILE A 33 -19.93 2.59 14.65
C ILE A 33 -19.29 3.79 15.32
N THR A 34 -18.51 3.55 16.36
CA THR A 34 -17.76 4.58 17.07
C THR A 34 -16.30 4.52 16.67
N ILE A 35 -15.77 5.62 16.15
CA ILE A 35 -14.35 5.75 15.78
C ILE A 35 -13.72 6.80 16.69
N LYS A 36 -12.65 6.39 17.39
CA LYS A 36 -11.80 7.32 18.13
C LYS A 36 -10.88 8.06 17.17
N ALA A 37 -10.99 9.38 17.11
CA ALA A 37 -10.12 10.27 16.37
C ALA A 37 -9.12 10.97 17.32
N ARG A 38 -8.00 11.42 16.75
CA ARG A 38 -6.95 12.15 17.47
C ARG A 38 -6.49 13.34 16.62
N SER A 39 -6.44 14.54 17.21
CA SER A 39 -5.85 15.71 16.56
C SER A 39 -4.32 15.61 16.56
N LYS A 40 -3.67 16.43 15.74
CA LYS A 40 -2.21 16.61 15.80
C LYS A 40 -1.74 17.11 17.17
N THR A 41 -2.58 17.88 17.87
CA THR A 41 -2.33 18.41 19.23
C THR A 41 -2.63 17.40 20.35
N GLY A 42 -3.04 16.18 20.02
CA GLY A 42 -3.27 15.11 21.00
C GLY A 42 -4.68 15.03 21.58
N LYS A 43 -5.56 16.01 21.33
CA LYS A 43 -6.98 15.95 21.76
C LYS A 43 -7.70 14.77 21.09
N HIS A 44 -8.53 14.09 21.86
CA HIS A 44 -9.31 12.94 21.42
C HIS A 44 -10.79 13.32 21.30
N TRP A 45 -11.46 12.81 20.26
CA TRP A 45 -12.92 12.85 20.16
C TRP A 45 -13.43 11.56 19.52
N PHE A 46 -14.72 11.32 19.66
CA PHE A 46 -15.40 10.17 19.11
C PHE A 46 -16.33 10.63 17.99
N HIS A 47 -16.31 9.89 16.89
CA HIS A 47 -17.23 10.08 15.79
C HIS A 47 -18.12 8.84 15.68
N ASN A 48 -19.44 9.04 15.74
CA ASN A 48 -20.42 7.98 15.75
C ASN A 48 -21.17 7.99 14.42
N TRP A 49 -21.25 6.83 13.77
CA TRP A 49 -22.05 6.61 12.57
C TRP A 49 -23.20 5.68 12.89
N ARG A 50 -24.43 6.05 12.56
CA ARG A 50 -25.65 5.28 12.70
C ARG A 50 -26.07 4.81 11.31
N LEU A 51 -26.10 3.51 11.12
CA LEU A 51 -26.30 2.89 9.82
C LEU A 51 -27.42 1.86 9.90
N HIS A 52 -28.25 1.75 8.87
CA HIS A 52 -29.04 0.53 8.71
C HIS A 52 -28.10 -0.68 8.65
N ILE A 53 -28.58 -1.84 9.10
CA ILE A 53 -27.82 -3.08 8.97
C ILE A 53 -27.47 -3.36 7.49
N LYS A 54 -28.40 -3.10 6.56
CA LYS A 54 -28.16 -3.21 5.09
C LYS A 54 -27.04 -2.28 4.60
N CYS A 55 -26.91 -1.09 5.20
CA CYS A 55 -25.97 -0.05 4.77
C CYS A 55 -24.55 -0.27 5.31
N LEU A 56 -24.38 -1.09 6.36
CA LEU A 56 -23.09 -1.36 6.99
C LEU A 56 -22.04 -1.87 5.99
N GLY A 57 -22.41 -2.83 5.14
CA GLY A 57 -21.49 -3.44 4.18
C GLY A 57 -20.96 -2.44 3.15
N ILE A 58 -21.84 -1.64 2.56
CA ILE A 58 -21.49 -0.61 1.58
C ILE A 58 -20.62 0.47 2.23
N TRP A 59 -20.99 0.91 3.43
CA TRP A 59 -20.21 1.89 4.18
C TRP A 59 -18.79 1.38 4.48
N LEU A 60 -18.63 0.12 4.88
CA LEU A 60 -17.31 -0.48 5.13
C LEU A 60 -16.45 -0.51 3.85
N LEU A 61 -17.04 -0.87 2.71
CA LEU A 61 -16.36 -0.84 1.41
C LEU A 61 -15.93 0.59 1.04
N ALA A 62 -16.82 1.57 1.20
CA ALA A 62 -16.50 2.97 0.93
C ALA A 62 -15.33 3.46 1.81
N GLN A 63 -15.30 3.11 3.11
CA GLN A 63 -14.18 3.45 3.98
C GLN A 63 -12.87 2.78 3.58
N LEU A 64 -12.92 1.52 3.11
CA LEU A 64 -11.74 0.80 2.60
C LEU A 64 -11.17 1.47 1.34
N VAL A 65 -12.02 1.80 0.38
CA VAL A 65 -11.63 2.51 -0.86
C VAL A 65 -11.05 3.88 -0.52
N ALA A 66 -11.74 4.68 0.31
CA ALA A 66 -11.26 5.99 0.74
C ALA A 66 -9.93 5.91 1.50
N ARG A 67 -9.69 4.86 2.28
CA ARG A 67 -8.38 4.62 2.92
C ARG A 67 -7.31 4.27 1.89
N GLN A 68 -7.63 3.46 0.89
CA GLN A 68 -6.70 3.14 -0.19
C GLN A 68 -6.32 4.39 -0.99
N ASP A 69 -7.29 5.24 -1.30
CA ASP A 69 -7.04 6.48 -2.05
C ASP A 69 -6.30 7.53 -1.22
N ARG A 70 -6.62 7.68 0.07
CA ARG A 70 -5.82 8.51 0.99
C ARG A 70 -4.38 8.01 1.06
N ARG A 71 -4.13 6.71 1.03
CA ARG A 71 -2.76 6.16 0.97
C ARG A 71 -2.07 6.44 -0.35
N LYS A 72 -2.78 6.36 -1.48
CA LYS A 72 -2.25 6.78 -2.79
C LYS A 72 -1.88 8.28 -2.78
N LYS A 73 -2.69 9.12 -2.13
CA LYS A 73 -2.46 10.58 -1.99
C LYS A 73 -1.36 10.92 -0.96
N ALA A 74 -1.29 10.22 0.16
CA ALA A 74 -0.37 10.50 1.27
C ALA A 74 1.11 10.27 0.93
N GLY A 75 1.42 9.64 -0.21
CA GLY A 75 2.79 9.48 -0.69
C GLY A 75 3.28 10.58 -1.64
N ARG A 76 2.41 11.48 -2.13
CA ARG A 76 2.77 12.51 -3.11
C ARG A 76 1.98 13.80 -2.87
N PRO A 77 2.63 14.90 -2.45
CA PRO A 77 2.00 16.22 -2.45
C PRO A 77 1.32 16.56 -3.81
N LYS A 78 0.25 17.37 -3.79
CA LYS A 78 -0.42 17.83 -5.03
C LYS A 78 0.63 18.52 -5.93
N GLY A 79 0.75 18.08 -7.19
CA GLY A 79 1.73 18.62 -8.15
C GLY A 79 3.16 18.04 -8.06
N THR A 80 3.44 17.14 -7.12
CA THR A 80 4.79 16.58 -6.87
C THR A 80 4.95 15.11 -7.27
N GLY A 81 4.01 14.61 -8.10
CA GLY A 81 4.34 13.42 -8.88
C GLY A 81 5.62 13.66 -9.66
N LEU A 82 6.41 12.61 -9.93
CA LEU A 82 7.50 12.74 -10.90
C LEU A 82 6.91 13.39 -12.15
N LYS A 83 7.45 14.56 -12.52
CA LYS A 83 7.09 15.34 -13.71
C LYS A 83 7.59 14.65 -14.99
N ILE A 84 7.53 13.33 -15.00
CA ILE A 84 7.85 12.47 -16.13
C ILE A 84 6.55 12.18 -16.88
N SER A 85 6.70 11.96 -18.17
CA SER A 85 5.58 11.67 -19.06
C SER A 85 4.79 10.44 -18.57
N PRO A 86 3.50 10.31 -18.92
CA PRO A 86 2.72 9.10 -18.61
C PRO A 86 3.40 7.81 -19.12
N GLU A 87 4.09 7.89 -20.26
CA GLU A 87 4.84 6.79 -20.86
C GLU A 87 6.06 6.40 -20.00
N ASP A 88 6.82 7.38 -19.54
CA ASP A 88 7.95 7.16 -18.63
C ASP A 88 7.49 6.62 -17.28
N LYS A 89 6.31 7.04 -16.78
CA LYS A 89 5.73 6.44 -15.57
C LYS A 89 5.45 4.95 -15.77
N LYS A 90 4.91 4.56 -16.92
CA LYS A 90 4.61 3.17 -17.27
C LYS A 90 5.90 2.37 -17.43
N LYS A 91 6.89 2.92 -18.15
CA LYS A 91 8.22 2.32 -18.34
C LYS A 91 8.93 2.12 -17.00
N ARG A 92 8.98 3.16 -16.16
CA ARG A 92 9.55 3.11 -14.81
C ARG A 92 8.90 2.06 -13.92
N LEU A 93 7.57 1.94 -13.95
CA LEU A 93 6.86 0.90 -13.19
C LEU A 93 7.21 -0.51 -13.69
N ALA A 94 7.30 -0.70 -15.01
CA ALA A 94 7.70 -1.98 -15.61
C ALA A 94 9.12 -2.37 -15.19
N LEU A 95 10.06 -1.42 -15.21
CA LEU A 95 11.44 -1.61 -14.75
C LEU A 95 11.51 -1.92 -13.25
N CYS A 96 10.73 -1.23 -12.41
CA CYS A 96 10.65 -1.54 -10.99
C CYS A 96 10.11 -2.97 -10.73
N LYS A 97 9.13 -3.43 -11.52
CA LYS A 97 8.64 -4.81 -11.46
C LYS A 97 9.71 -5.81 -11.90
N LYS A 98 10.46 -5.50 -12.97
CA LYS A 98 11.58 -6.32 -13.48
C LYS A 98 12.67 -6.47 -12.40
N ARG A 99 13.03 -5.37 -11.73
CA ARG A 99 13.95 -5.35 -10.58
C ARG A 99 13.49 -6.27 -9.45
N ILE A 100 12.21 -6.22 -9.07
CA ILE A 100 11.67 -7.07 -8.01
C ILE A 100 11.69 -8.55 -8.41
N ARG A 101 11.38 -8.90 -9.67
CA ARG A 101 11.47 -10.30 -10.15
C ARG A 101 12.89 -10.84 -10.05
N ILE A 102 13.88 -10.05 -10.45
CA ILE A 102 15.29 -10.43 -10.31
C ILE A 102 15.65 -10.67 -8.83
N LEU A 103 15.21 -9.80 -7.93
CA LEU A 103 15.43 -10.02 -6.49
C LEU A 103 14.71 -11.27 -5.95
N GLN A 104 13.53 -11.60 -6.46
CA GLN A 104 12.85 -12.86 -6.12
C GLN A 104 13.63 -14.07 -6.62
N GLU A 105 14.16 -14.04 -7.85
CA GLU A 105 15.04 -15.08 -8.40
C GLU A 105 16.31 -15.23 -7.54
N VAL A 106 16.96 -14.13 -7.15
CA VAL A 106 18.13 -14.13 -6.26
C VAL A 106 17.80 -14.73 -4.89
N ALA A 107 16.61 -14.43 -4.33
CA ALA A 107 16.22 -14.97 -3.05
C ALA A 107 16.09 -16.50 -3.06
N THR A 108 15.66 -17.08 -4.19
CA THR A 108 15.58 -18.53 -4.39
C THR A 108 16.94 -19.20 -4.62
N CYS A 109 17.98 -18.43 -4.95
CA CYS A 109 19.33 -18.97 -5.15
C CYS A 109 20.01 -19.29 -3.81
N GLN A 110 20.83 -20.33 -3.81
CA GLN A 110 21.76 -20.61 -2.72
C GLN A 110 22.96 -19.66 -2.77
N LEU A 111 23.66 -19.50 -1.64
CA LEU A 111 24.94 -18.81 -1.63
C LEU A 111 25.91 -19.58 -2.53
N LYS A 112 26.63 -18.87 -3.41
CA LYS A 112 27.56 -19.43 -4.42
C LYS A 112 26.95 -20.07 -5.66
N ASP A 113 25.66 -19.84 -5.92
CA ASP A 113 25.04 -20.25 -7.20
C ASP A 113 25.66 -19.46 -8.38
N ALA A 114 26.11 -20.16 -9.42
CA ALA A 114 26.71 -19.56 -10.62
C ALA A 114 25.76 -18.60 -11.35
N ARG A 115 24.43 -18.79 -11.20
CA ARG A 115 23.42 -17.89 -11.75
C ARG A 115 23.44 -16.49 -11.12
N LEU A 116 24.05 -16.33 -9.93
CA LEU A 116 24.13 -15.04 -9.25
C LEU A 116 24.91 -13.99 -10.05
N GLU A 117 25.91 -14.41 -10.83
CA GLU A 117 26.65 -13.51 -11.72
C GLU A 117 25.75 -12.91 -12.80
N LEU A 118 25.02 -13.76 -13.52
CA LEU A 118 24.08 -13.33 -14.55
C LEU A 118 22.93 -12.49 -13.96
N LEU A 119 22.43 -12.87 -12.79
CA LEU A 119 21.39 -12.12 -12.08
C LEU A 119 21.89 -10.75 -11.63
N TYR A 120 23.15 -10.64 -11.22
CA TYR A 120 23.79 -9.35 -10.90
C TYR A 120 23.86 -8.44 -12.13
N GLN A 121 24.37 -8.94 -13.26
CA GLN A 121 24.45 -8.16 -14.50
C GLN A 121 23.07 -7.66 -14.94
N ARG A 122 22.05 -8.54 -14.94
CA ARG A 122 20.66 -8.15 -15.27
C ARG A 122 20.10 -7.13 -14.30
N PHE A 123 20.45 -7.23 -13.02
CA PHE A 123 20.01 -6.28 -12.00
C PHE A 123 20.64 -4.90 -12.20
N ASP A 124 21.93 -4.86 -12.52
CA ASP A 124 22.70 -3.62 -12.72
C ASP A 124 22.18 -2.85 -13.94
N THR A 125 21.98 -3.54 -15.08
CA THR A 125 21.35 -2.95 -16.27
C THR A 125 19.97 -2.37 -15.96
N VAL A 126 19.15 -3.08 -15.17
CA VAL A 126 17.83 -2.58 -14.80
C VAL A 126 17.92 -1.37 -13.86
N ILE A 127 18.94 -1.28 -13.01
CA ILE A 127 19.17 -0.09 -12.19
C ILE A 127 19.54 1.11 -13.07
N GLU A 128 20.42 0.93 -14.06
CA GLU A 128 20.78 1.98 -15.00
C GLU A 128 19.56 2.48 -15.78
N GLU A 129 18.75 1.55 -16.32
CA GLU A 129 17.49 1.85 -17.00
C GLU A 129 16.51 2.60 -16.08
N ILE A 130 16.43 2.23 -14.80
CA ILE A 130 15.58 2.91 -13.81
C ILE A 130 16.07 4.33 -13.57
N ASN A 131 17.38 4.53 -13.42
CA ASN A 131 17.98 5.83 -13.18
C ASN A 131 17.76 6.77 -14.37
N ALA A 132 17.87 6.27 -15.59
CA ALA A 132 17.59 7.01 -16.82
C ALA A 132 16.14 7.53 -16.90
N VAL A 133 15.16 6.82 -16.31
CA VAL A 133 13.72 7.19 -16.35
C VAL A 133 13.27 7.93 -15.07
N GLY A 134 14.22 8.51 -14.31
CA GLY A 134 13.93 9.32 -13.12
C GLY A 134 14.01 8.56 -11.79
N GLY A 135 14.86 7.53 -11.73
CA GLY A 135 15.27 6.86 -10.49
C GLY A 135 14.27 5.85 -9.92
N PRO A 136 14.64 5.09 -8.87
CA PRO A 136 13.81 4.03 -8.32
C PRO A 136 12.51 4.55 -7.71
N ALA A 137 11.40 3.85 -7.94
CA ALA A 137 10.16 4.10 -7.22
C ALA A 137 10.35 3.77 -5.73
N SER A 138 9.60 4.46 -4.86
CA SER A 138 9.56 4.08 -3.45
C SER A 138 9.12 2.62 -3.34
N ILE A 139 9.93 1.82 -2.65
CA ILE A 139 9.69 0.40 -2.47
C ILE A 139 8.42 0.25 -1.64
N ASN A 140 7.47 -0.53 -2.15
CA ASN A 140 6.30 -0.90 -1.37
C ASN A 140 6.75 -1.93 -0.31
N HIS A 141 6.89 -1.51 0.94
CA HIS A 141 7.31 -2.34 2.09
C HIS A 141 6.39 -3.54 2.42
N ARG A 142 5.42 -3.86 1.55
CA ARG A 142 4.58 -5.06 1.65
C ARG A 142 5.20 -6.30 1.01
N THR A 143 6.38 -6.20 0.39
CA THR A 143 7.10 -7.37 -0.10
C THR A 143 7.55 -8.21 1.10
N THR A 144 7.16 -9.48 1.15
CA THR A 144 7.64 -10.49 2.12
C THR A 144 9.12 -10.85 1.93
N LEU A 145 9.74 -10.27 0.90
CA LEU A 145 11.14 -10.44 0.57
C LEU A 145 12.04 -9.76 1.62
N ASN A 146 12.97 -10.51 2.21
CA ASN A 146 14.03 -9.94 3.03
C ASN A 146 15.07 -9.26 2.11
N VAL A 147 14.78 -8.00 1.78
CA VAL A 147 15.58 -7.19 0.86
C VAL A 147 17.06 -7.10 1.28
N PRO A 148 17.42 -6.82 2.55
CA PRO A 148 18.83 -6.79 2.98
C PRO A 148 19.58 -8.09 2.69
N SER A 149 19.02 -9.24 3.08
CA SER A 149 19.68 -10.55 2.83
C SER A 149 19.80 -10.88 1.34
N THR A 150 18.81 -10.47 0.55
CA THR A 150 18.79 -10.70 -0.91
C THR A 150 19.84 -9.83 -1.60
N LEU A 151 20.03 -8.59 -1.14
CA LEU A 151 21.08 -7.70 -1.64
C LEU A 151 22.48 -8.22 -1.30
N MET A 152 22.70 -8.76 -0.10
CA MET A 152 23.98 -9.40 0.24
C MET A 152 24.29 -10.60 -0.67
N LYS A 153 23.29 -11.44 -0.99
CA LYS A 153 23.46 -12.53 -1.97
C LYS A 153 23.81 -12.01 -3.36
N LEU A 154 23.22 -10.88 -3.74
CA LEU A 154 23.47 -10.22 -5.01
C LEU A 154 24.86 -9.60 -5.11
N GLU A 155 25.37 -9.03 -4.00
CA GLU A 155 26.75 -8.53 -3.89
C GLU A 155 27.79 -9.65 -4.03
N TYR A 156 27.46 -10.87 -3.57
CA TYR A 156 28.30 -12.03 -3.87
C TYR A 156 28.37 -12.29 -5.39
N GLY A 157 27.25 -12.18 -6.11
CA GLY A 157 27.22 -12.25 -7.58
C GLY A 157 28.16 -11.24 -8.25
N ARG A 158 28.21 -10.00 -7.74
CA ARG A 158 29.16 -8.97 -8.20
C ARG A 158 30.61 -9.42 -8.04
N SER A 159 30.95 -10.05 -6.92
CA SER A 159 32.31 -10.53 -6.65
C SER A 159 32.74 -11.65 -7.61
N LEU A 160 31.79 -12.42 -8.15
CA LEU A 160 32.06 -13.41 -9.20
C LEU A 160 32.35 -12.73 -10.54
N SER A 161 31.56 -11.72 -10.92
CA SER A 161 31.74 -10.96 -12.17
C SER A 161 33.09 -10.25 -12.26
N GLY A 162 33.68 -9.90 -11.11
CA GLY A 162 34.99 -9.25 -11.03
C GLY A 162 36.18 -10.22 -11.10
N ARG A 163 35.96 -11.54 -10.98
CA ARG A 163 37.01 -12.58 -11.13
C ARG A 163 37.24 -13.01 -12.57
N THR A 164 36.34 -12.63 -13.46
CA THR A 164 36.35 -12.97 -14.90
C THR A 164 37.05 -11.92 -15.76
N ARG A 165 37.85 -11.03 -15.16
CA ARG A 165 38.71 -10.06 -15.87
C ARG A 165 40.18 -10.35 -15.61
#